data_AF-A0A5S9MCP7-F1
#
_entry.id   AF-A0A5S9MCP7-F1
#
_cell.length_a   1.000
_cell.length_b   1.000
_cell.length_c   1.000
_cell.angle_alpha   90.00
_cell.angle_beta   90.00
_cell.angle_gamma   90.00
#
_symmetry.space_group_name_H-M   'P 1'
#
loop_
_entity.id
_entity.type
_entity.pdbx_description
1 polymer ?
#
loop_
_entity_poly.entity_id
_entity_poly.type
_entity_poly.pdbx_seq_one_letter_code
_entity_poly.pdbx_strand_id
1 'polypeptide(L)'
;MSFLTEWITSIILFILFAIIIDLLLPNSSMQKYAKMVVSLLLIVVMLNPIFALFRADPDQIFSELMKGKEEAQSEEIKKNQMNLEKKIQASQRAYIF
;
A
#
# COMPACT_ATOMS: atom_id res chain seq x y z
N MET A 1 2.74 -7.60 -2.70
CA MET A 1 4.03 -7.50 -3.43
C MET A 1 3.86 -7.57 -4.94
N SER A 2 3.03 -8.48 -5.49
CA SER A 2 2.79 -8.59 -6.95
C SER A 2 2.38 -7.28 -7.62
N PHE A 3 1.41 -6.54 -7.04
CA PHE A 3 0.98 -5.25 -7.58
C PHE A 3 2.12 -4.25 -7.77
N LEU A 4 2.98 -4.08 -6.75
CA LEU A 4 4.13 -3.18 -6.83
C LEU A 4 5.14 -3.66 -7.86
N THR A 5 5.41 -4.97 -7.90
CA THR A 5 6.33 -5.57 -8.88
C THR A 5 5.81 -5.37 -10.31
N GLU A 6 4.55 -5.70 -10.60
CA GLU A 6 3.93 -5.53 -11.92
C GLU A 6 3.89 -4.05 -12.36
N TRP A 7 3.60 -3.15 -11.42
CA TRP A 7 3.61 -1.71 -11.68
C TRP A 7 5.02 -1.21 -12.02
N ILE A 8 6.03 -1.57 -11.23
CA ILE A 8 7.42 -1.20 -11.48
C ILE A 8 7.91 -1.81 -12.79
N THR A 9 7.59 -3.07 -13.08
CA THR A 9 7.92 -3.71 -14.36
C THR A 9 7.30 -2.95 -15.55
N SER A 10 6.06 -2.47 -15.40
CA SER A 10 5.40 -1.65 -16.43
C SER A 10 6.11 -0.32 -16.65
N ILE A 11 6.58 0.35 -15.59
CA ILE A 11 7.38 1.58 -15.69
C ILE A 11 8.70 1.31 -16.42
N ILE A 12 9.42 0.24 -16.04
CA ILE A 12 10.69 -0.14 -16.67
C ILE A 12 10.48 -0.39 -18.16
N LEU A 13 9.44 -1.13 -18.53
CA LEU A 13 9.11 -1.41 -19.93
C LEU A 13 8.81 -0.11 -20.70
N PHE A 14 8.03 0.80 -20.10
CA PHE A 14 7.74 2.10 -20.71
C PHE A 14 9.00 2.94 -20.93
N ILE A 15 9.91 2.99 -19.95
CA ILE A 15 11.20 3.70 -20.07
C ILE A 15 12.03 3.09 -21.20
N LEU A 16 12.04 1.76 -21.33
CA LEU A 16 12.77 1.08 -22.39
C LEU A 16 12.24 1.46 -23.78
N PHE A 17 10.91 1.53 -23.94
CA PHE A 17 10.29 2.07 -25.15
C PHE A 17 10.60 3.54 -25.39
N ALA A 18 10.55 4.36 -24.34
CA ALA A 18 10.86 5.79 -24.42
C ALA A 18 12.29 6.03 -24.94
N ILE A 19 13.26 5.22 -24.51
CA ILE A 19 14.64 5.27 -24.99
C ILE A 19 14.72 4.91 -26.48
N ILE A 20 14.02 3.86 -26.91
CA ILE A 20 13.97 3.46 -28.32
C ILE A 20 13.36 4.58 -29.18
N ILE A 21 12.26 5.19 -28.72
CA ILE A 21 11.63 6.31 -29.40
C ILE A 21 12.58 7.51 -29.48
N ASP A 22 13.28 7.85 -28.39
CA ASP A 22 14.23 8.96 -28.41
C ASP A 22 15.35 8.74 -29.43
N LEU A 23 15.84 7.51 -29.54
CA LEU A 23 16.88 7.15 -30.51
C LEU A 23 16.38 7.21 -31.96
N LEU A 24 15.11 6.87 -32.20
CA LEU A 24 14.48 6.94 -33.52
C LEU A 24 14.16 8.37 -33.95
N LEU A 25 13.98 9.30 -33.00
CA LEU A 25 13.58 10.67 -33.30
C LEU A 25 14.75 11.46 -33.91
N PRO A 26 14.56 12.06 -35.10
CA PRO A 26 15.58 12.89 -35.72
C PRO A 26 15.77 14.20 -34.95
N ASN A 27 17.01 14.69 -34.93
CA ASN A 27 17.37 15.91 -34.22
C ASN A 27 16.67 17.12 -34.85
N SER A 28 15.56 17.52 -34.25
CA SER A 28 14.62 18.51 -34.77
C SER A 28 13.97 19.28 -33.63
N SER A 29 13.34 20.41 -33.96
CA SER A 29 12.49 21.11 -32.99
C SER A 29 11.40 20.19 -32.43
N MET A 30 10.86 19.28 -33.25
CA MET A 30 9.83 18.31 -32.86
C MET A 30 10.30 17.30 -31.81
N GLN A 31 11.60 16.92 -31.83
CA GLN A 31 12.15 16.01 -30.81
C GLN A 31 11.99 16.58 -29.39
N LYS A 32 12.14 17.89 -29.21
CA LYS A 32 11.99 18.54 -27.90
C LYS A 32 10.56 18.41 -27.36
N TYR A 33 9.57 18.60 -28.23
CA TYR A 33 8.16 18.46 -27.87
C TYR A 33 7.81 17.00 -27.60
N ALA A 34 8.30 16.06 -28.42
CA ALA A 34 8.11 14.64 -28.20
C ALA A 34 8.70 14.18 -26.85
N LYS A 35 9.91 14.64 -26.50
CA LYS A 35 10.53 14.39 -25.19
C LYS A 35 9.66 14.87 -24.04
N MET A 36 9.15 16.10 -24.13
CA MET A 36 8.24 16.65 -23.11
C MET A 36 7.00 15.76 -22.92
N VAL A 37 6.36 15.34 -24.01
CA VAL A 37 5.16 14.51 -23.94
C VAL A 37 5.47 13.14 -23.36
N VAL A 38 6.58 12.50 -23.77
CA VAL A 38 7.00 11.20 -23.22
C VAL A 38 7.29 11.29 -21.72
N SER A 39 7.96 12.35 -21.27
CA SER A 39 8.18 12.60 -19.83
C SER A 39 6.87 12.83 -19.08
N LEU A 40 5.91 13.55 -19.68
CA LEU A 40 4.58 13.74 -19.08
C LEU A 40 3.82 12.40 -18.97
N LEU A 41 3.87 11.57 -20.02
CA LEU A 41 3.27 10.23 -19.99
C LEU A 41 3.91 9.35 -18.91
N LEU A 42 5.23 9.43 -18.72
CA LEU A 42 5.92 8.72 -17.64
C LEU A 42 5.34 9.12 -16.27
N ILE A 43 5.15 10.42 -16.04
CA ILE A 43 4.53 10.91 -14.79
C ILE A 43 3.13 10.33 -14.63
N VAL A 44 2.31 10.35 -15.67
CA VAL A 44 0.95 9.77 -15.63
C VAL A 44 0.98 8.28 -15.26
N VAL A 45 1.88 7.49 -15.86
CA VAL A 45 2.06 6.07 -15.54
C VAL A 45 2.53 5.87 -14.09
N MET A 46 3.42 6.74 -13.59
CA MET A 46 3.86 6.74 -12.19
C MET A 46 2.74 7.13 -11.21
N LEU A 47 1.77 7.93 -11.64
CA LEU A 47 0.62 8.33 -10.82
C LEU A 47 -0.50 7.27 -10.76
N ASN A 48 -0.44 6.22 -11.58
CA ASN A 48 -1.46 5.16 -11.60
C ASN A 48 -1.78 4.53 -10.21
N PRO A 49 -0.81 4.14 -9.36
CA PRO A 49 -1.11 3.62 -8.02
C PRO A 49 -1.78 4.65 -7.11
N ILE A 50 -1.51 5.94 -7.32
CA ILE A 50 -2.16 7.01 -6.57
C ILE A 50 -3.64 7.08 -6.96
N PHE A 51 -3.98 6.94 -8.24
CA PHE A 51 -5.37 6.84 -8.69
C PHE A 51 -6.11 5.61 -8.14
N ALA A 52 -5.41 4.51 -7.87
CA ALA A 52 -6.02 3.35 -7.21
C ALA A 52 -6.50 3.69 -5.79
N LEU A 53 -5.78 4.54 -5.06
CA LEU A 53 -6.18 5.00 -3.73
C LEU A 53 -7.41 5.91 -3.78
N PHE A 54 -7.59 6.68 -4.86
CA PHE A 54 -8.77 7.54 -5.05
C PHE A 54 -10.05 6.78 -5.41
N ARG A 55 -9.95 5.53 -5.87
CA ARG A 55 -11.11 4.69 -6.20
C ARG A 55 -11.65 3.90 -5.01
N ALA A 56 -10.86 3.78 -3.94
CA ALA A 56 -11.30 3.12 -2.73
C ALA A 56 -12.25 4.05 -1.98
N ASP A 57 -13.44 3.53 -1.67
CA ASP A 57 -14.48 4.29 -0.97
C ASP A 57 -13.93 4.68 0.41
N PRO A 58 -13.83 5.98 0.75
CA PRO A 58 -13.24 6.41 2.02
C PRO A 58 -13.93 5.77 3.23
N ASP A 59 -15.24 5.58 3.13
CA ASP A 59 -16.06 4.93 4.16
C ASP A 59 -15.72 3.45 4.33
N GLN A 60 -15.43 2.74 3.23
CA GLN A 60 -15.00 1.34 3.28
C GLN A 60 -13.63 1.20 3.93
N ILE A 61 -12.65 2.02 3.51
CA ILE A 61 -11.30 2.04 4.10
C ILE A 61 -11.36 2.38 5.58
N PHE A 62 -12.16 3.38 5.95
CA PHE A 62 -12.34 3.77 7.35
C PHE A 62 -12.97 2.64 8.18
N SER A 63 -13.95 1.93 7.63
CA SER A 63 -14.57 0.79 8.30
C SER A 63 -13.61 -0.39 8.49
N GLU A 64 -12.76 -0.69 7.50
CA GLU A 64 -11.76 -1.76 7.58
C GLU A 64 -10.65 -1.42 8.58
N LEU A 65 -10.20 -0.16 8.60
CA LEU A 65 -9.26 0.34 9.60
C LEU A 65 -9.84 0.29 11.02
N MET A 66 -11.12 0.61 11.19
CA MET A 66 -11.81 0.51 12.49
C MET A 66 -11.98 -0.94 12.94
N LYS A 67 -12.37 -1.86 12.05
CA LYS A 67 -12.48 -3.30 12.36
C LYS A 67 -11.15 -3.91 12.79
N GLY A 68 -10.06 -3.59 12.08
CA GLY A 68 -8.72 -4.05 12.47
C GLY A 68 -8.29 -3.52 13.85
N LYS A 69 -8.79 -2.35 14.25
CA LYS A 69 -8.55 -1.76 15.58
C LYS A 69 -9.40 -2.42 16.67
N GLU A 70 -10.66 -2.73 16.38
CA GLU A 70 -11.58 -3.43 17.30
C GLU A 70 -11.16 -4.88 17.57
N GLU A 71 -10.65 -5.59 16.57
CA GLU A 71 -10.12 -6.95 16.72
C GLU A 71 -8.85 -6.95 17.58
N ALA A 72 -7.92 -6.02 17.32
CA ALA A 72 -6.71 -5.86 18.13
C ALA A 72 -7.03 -5.50 19.59
N GLN A 73 -8.02 -4.62 19.81
CA GLN A 73 -8.46 -4.21 21.14
C GLN A 73 -9.23 -5.33 21.87
N SER A 74 -10.04 -6.12 21.16
CA SER A 74 -10.75 -7.28 21.75
C SER A 74 -9.81 -8.38 22.19
N GLU A 75 -8.75 -8.66 21.44
CA GLU A 75 -7.73 -9.64 21.83
C GLU A 75 -6.92 -9.18 23.05
N GLU A 76 -6.62 -7.88 23.15
CA GLU A 76 -5.94 -7.31 24.32
C GLU A 76 -6.83 -7.36 25.58
N ILE A 77 -8.13 -7.08 25.44
CA ILE A 77 -9.11 -7.18 26.54
C ILE A 77 -9.26 -8.63 27.03
N LYS A 78 -9.40 -9.59 26.12
CA LYS A 78 -9.49 -11.02 26.47
C LYS A 78 -8.24 -11.52 27.20
N LYS A 79 -7.05 -11.11 26.75
CA LYS A 79 -5.78 -11.49 27.37
C LYS A 79 -5.64 -10.94 28.78
N ASN A 80 -6.11 -9.72 29.01
CA ASN A 80 -6.13 -9.10 30.33
C ASN A 80 -7.10 -9.80 31.29
N GLN A 81 -8.30 -10.16 30.82
CA GLN A 81 -9.27 -10.93 31.61
C GLN A 81 -8.71 -12.31 32.01
N MET A 82 -8.11 -13.03 31.06
CA MET A 82 -7.53 -14.35 31.32
C MET A 82 -6.37 -14.29 32.33
N ASN A 83 -5.56 -13.22 32.30
CA ASN A 83 -4.50 -13.01 33.30
C ASN A 83 -5.06 -12.70 34.69
N LEU A 84 -6.18 -11.99 34.76
CA LEU A 84 -6.85 -11.68 36.03
C LEU A 84 -7.40 -12.97 36.67
N GLU A 85 -8.05 -13.83 35.88
CA GLU A 85 -8.55 -15.13 36.34
C GLU A 85 -7.41 -16.03 36.86
N LYS A 86 -6.28 -16.09 36.14
CA LYS A 86 -5.10 -16.82 36.58
C LYS A 86 -4.55 -16.31 37.92
N LYS A 87 -4.54 -14.98 38.13
CA LYS A 87 -4.12 -14.38 39.41
C LYS A 87 -5.07 -14.71 40.55
N ILE A 88 -6.38 -14.70 40.31
CA ILE A 88 -7.40 -15.05 41.30
C ILE A 88 -7.25 -16.53 41.71
N GLN A 89 -7.09 -17.43 40.75
CA GLN A 89 -6.90 -18.86 41.01
C GLN A 89 -5.59 -19.15 41.78
N ALA A 90 -4.51 -18.43 41.45
CA ALA A 90 -3.25 -18.56 42.18
C ALA A 90 -3.38 -18.07 43.63
N SER A 91 -4.08 -16.94 43.85
CA SER A 91 -4.36 -16.41 45.19
C SER A 91 -5.27 -17.32 46.01
N GLN A 92 -6.28 -17.94 45.38
CA GLN A 92 -7.18 -18.89 46.05
C GLN A 92 -6.46 -20.18 46.44
N ARG A 93 -5.56 -20.70 45.59
CA ARG A 93 -4.72 -21.86 45.93
C ARG A 93 -3.77 -21.60 47.10
N ALA A 94 -3.30 -20.37 47.28
CA ALA A 94 -2.45 -19.99 48.41
C ALA A 94 -3.20 -19.95 49.76
N TYR A 95 -4.55 -19.97 49.75
CA TYR A 95 -5.38 -19.92 50.96
C TYR A 95 -5.86 -21.31 51.44
N ILE A 96 -5.62 -22.35 50.64
CA ILE A 96 -6.10 -23.73 50.88
C ILE A 96 -4.97 -24.63 51.45
N PHE A 97 -3.79 -24.08 51.70
CA PHE A 97 -2.69 -24.69 52.45
C PHE A 97 -2.42 -23.89 53.72
#